data_AF-B4Q3M3-F1
#
_entry.id   AF-B4Q3M3-F1
#
_cell.length_a   1.000
_cell.length_b   1.000
_cell.length_c   1.000
_cell.angle_alpha   90.00
_cell.angle_beta   90.00
_cell.angle_gamma   90.00
#
_symmetry.space_group_name_H-M   'P 1'
#
loop_
_entity.id
_entity.type
_entity.pdbx_description
1 polymer ?
#
loop_
_entity_poly.entity_id
_entity_poly.type
_entity_poly.pdbx_seq_one_letter_code
_entity_poly.pdbx_strand_id
1 'polypeptide(L)'
;MTSFRKRTVQKPIRGTRTSPHTAQVITSSGNPYLDVVIGGGLPMGSICLIEEDRFMTHAKVLAKYFLAEGVISKQEIFLGSLDDIPAEMLRRLPRPLTDQESMEQSEVQALGDGGAENGLRIAWRYNDLPLVNSEHATAKIGHHFNLMEQMDSMMLYMSRLPCGTIAPASGHRH
;
A
#
# COMPACT_ATOMS: atom_id res chain seq x y z
N MET A 1 22.22 -36.23 -19.67
CA MET A 1 21.49 -35.18 -20.40
C MET A 1 20.51 -34.52 -19.44
N THR A 2 20.93 -33.44 -18.77
CA THR A 2 20.02 -32.70 -17.87
C THR A 2 19.19 -31.74 -18.71
N SER A 3 17.91 -32.08 -18.89
CA SER A 3 16.94 -31.26 -19.60
C SER A 3 16.75 -29.93 -18.86
N PHE A 4 17.26 -28.85 -19.43
CA PHE A 4 16.89 -27.50 -19.02
C PHE A 4 15.45 -27.25 -19.44
N ARG A 5 14.51 -27.50 -18.53
CA ARG A 5 13.10 -27.16 -18.71
C ARG A 5 13.01 -25.63 -18.68
N LYS A 6 12.84 -25.02 -19.86
CA LYS A 6 12.59 -23.58 -20.01
C LYS A 6 11.39 -23.23 -19.12
N ARG A 7 11.63 -22.53 -18.00
CA ARG A 7 10.56 -22.04 -17.14
C ARG A 7 9.68 -21.14 -18.00
N THR A 8 8.43 -21.54 -18.18
CA THR A 8 7.41 -20.70 -18.80
C THR A 8 7.35 -19.41 -17.99
N VAL A 9 7.87 -18.32 -18.54
CA VAL A 9 7.77 -17.00 -17.90
C VAL A 9 6.29 -16.66 -17.91
N GLN A 10 5.62 -16.88 -16.78
CA GLN A 10 4.25 -16.41 -16.61
C GLN A 10 4.28 -14.90 -16.77
N LYS A 11 3.33 -14.35 -17.54
CA LYS A 11 3.20 -12.89 -17.66
C LYS A 11 3.05 -12.32 -16.24
N PRO A 12 3.86 -11.33 -15.84
CA PRO A 12 3.75 -10.76 -14.50
C PRO A 12 2.35 -10.19 -14.32
N ILE A 13 1.72 -10.52 -13.19
CA ILE A 13 0.42 -9.95 -12.81
C ILE A 13 0.64 -8.45 -12.56
N ARG A 14 -0.29 -7.60 -13.01
CA ARG A 14 -0.18 -6.15 -12.82
C ARG A 14 -0.13 -5.80 -11.33
N GLY A 15 0.72 -4.84 -10.95
CA GLY A 15 0.89 -4.44 -9.55
C GLY A 15 1.56 -5.49 -8.67
N THR A 16 2.27 -6.45 -9.27
CA THR A 16 3.02 -7.48 -8.51
C THR A 16 4.48 -7.52 -8.90
N ARG A 17 5.31 -7.96 -7.97
CA ARG A 17 6.75 -8.20 -8.17
C ARG A 17 7.16 -9.47 -7.43
N THR A 18 8.17 -10.16 -7.94
CA THR A 18 8.82 -11.24 -7.20
C THR A 18 9.73 -10.65 -6.12
N SER A 19 9.51 -11.00 -4.86
CA SER A 19 10.38 -10.60 -3.75
C SER A 19 11.80 -11.14 -3.97
N PRO A 20 12.84 -10.31 -3.85
CA PRO A 20 14.23 -10.78 -3.96
C PRO A 20 14.64 -11.67 -2.79
N HIS A 21 13.98 -11.54 -1.62
CA HIS A 21 14.34 -12.28 -0.41
C HIS A 21 13.63 -13.63 -0.32
N THR A 22 12.34 -13.69 -0.67
CA THR A 22 11.53 -14.91 -0.50
C THR A 22 11.21 -15.62 -1.81
N ALA A 23 11.54 -15.02 -2.97
CA ALA A 23 11.16 -15.49 -4.31
C ALA A 23 9.64 -15.66 -4.53
N GLN A 24 8.82 -15.14 -3.61
CA GLN A 24 7.36 -15.15 -3.71
C GLN A 24 6.87 -13.93 -4.49
N VAL A 25 5.70 -14.05 -5.13
CA VAL A 25 5.04 -12.91 -5.75
C VAL A 25 4.37 -12.09 -4.65
N ILE A 26 4.76 -10.82 -4.55
CA ILE A 26 4.25 -9.85 -3.57
C ILE A 26 3.54 -8.70 -4.30
N THR A 27 2.61 -8.07 -3.60
CA THR A 27 1.91 -6.85 -4.02
C THR A 27 2.08 -5.75 -2.98
N SER A 28 1.90 -4.50 -3.38
CA SER A 28 2.01 -3.33 -2.49
C SER A 28 0.81 -3.27 -1.55
N SER A 29 1.02 -2.86 -0.30
CA SER A 29 -0.07 -2.53 0.63
C SER A 29 -0.70 -1.15 0.35
N GLY A 30 -0.13 -0.39 -0.59
CA GLY A 30 -0.45 1.02 -0.85
C GLY A 30 0.25 1.99 0.10
N ASN A 31 0.99 1.48 1.09
CA ASN A 31 1.85 2.27 1.97
C ASN A 31 3.30 1.74 1.91
N PRO A 32 4.23 2.48 1.29
CA PRO A 32 5.63 2.07 1.16
C PRO A 32 6.31 1.76 2.50
N TYR A 33 5.94 2.47 3.57
CA TYR A 33 6.50 2.25 4.90
C TYR A 33 6.04 0.93 5.50
N LEU A 34 4.76 0.60 5.33
CA LEU A 34 4.24 -0.68 5.78
C LEU A 34 4.89 -1.82 4.98
N ASP A 35 5.04 -1.65 3.67
CA ASP A 35 5.69 -2.62 2.80
C ASP A 35 7.10 -2.94 3.27
N VAL A 36 7.92 -1.95 3.62
CA VAL A 36 9.27 -2.18 4.16
C VAL A 36 9.22 -3.03 5.43
N VAL A 37 8.32 -2.71 6.37
CA VAL A 37 8.20 -3.42 7.65
C VAL A 37 7.82 -4.89 7.46
N ILE A 38 6.97 -5.20 6.49
CA ILE A 38 6.48 -6.57 6.22
C ILE A 38 7.37 -7.37 5.24
N GLY A 39 8.54 -6.85 4.85
CA GLY A 39 9.48 -7.55 3.98
C GLY A 39 9.34 -7.24 2.48
N GLY A 40 8.87 -6.04 2.16
CA GLY A 40 8.76 -5.46 0.83
C GLY A 40 7.37 -5.49 0.18
N GLY A 41 6.35 -5.97 0.90
CA GLY A 41 4.96 -6.05 0.43
C GLY A 41 4.21 -7.30 0.91
N LEU A 42 2.94 -7.42 0.53
CA LEU A 42 2.05 -8.52 0.89
C LEU A 42 2.19 -9.72 -0.07
N PRO A 43 2.49 -10.94 0.41
CA PRO A 43 2.53 -12.12 -0.43
C PRO A 43 1.18 -12.47 -1.06
N MET A 44 1.18 -12.83 -2.35
CA MET A 44 -0.02 -13.28 -3.04
C MET A 44 -0.56 -14.58 -2.42
N GLY A 45 -1.87 -14.65 -2.20
CA GLY A 45 -2.53 -15.79 -1.56
C GLY A 45 -2.41 -15.84 -0.03
N SER A 46 -1.88 -14.78 0.59
CA SER A 46 -1.87 -14.63 2.04
C SER A 46 -3.09 -13.85 2.56
N ILE A 47 -3.30 -13.90 3.87
CA ILE A 47 -4.32 -13.11 4.57
C ILE A 47 -3.58 -12.17 5.51
N CYS A 48 -3.88 -10.87 5.41
CA CYS A 48 -3.37 -9.84 6.31
C CYS A 48 -4.50 -9.41 7.26
N LEU A 49 -4.24 -9.50 8.56
CA LEU A 49 -5.13 -9.03 9.61
C LEU A 49 -4.51 -7.80 10.26
N ILE A 50 -5.29 -6.72 10.36
CA ILE A 50 -4.89 -5.51 11.05
C ILE A 50 -5.82 -5.34 12.24
N GLU A 51 -5.26 -5.42 13.45
CA GLU A 51 -5.98 -5.19 14.69
C GLU A 51 -5.80 -3.73 15.12
N GLU A 52 -6.89 -3.11 15.56
CA GLU A 52 -6.89 -1.74 16.08
C GLU A 52 -7.26 -1.72 17.56
N ASP A 53 -6.65 -0.81 18.30
CA ASP A 53 -7.10 -0.49 19.66
C ASP A 53 -8.37 0.39 19.61
N ARG A 54 -9.12 0.39 20.72
CA ARG A 54 -10.50 0.90 20.86
C ARG A 54 -10.73 2.36 20.42
N PHE A 55 -9.67 3.16 20.34
CA PHE A 55 -9.75 4.60 20.02
C PHE A 55 -9.08 4.98 18.70
N MET A 56 -8.52 4.00 17.97
CA MET A 56 -7.79 4.25 16.73
C MET A 56 -8.67 3.91 15.51
N THR A 57 -8.37 4.57 14.38
CA THR A 57 -9.04 4.35 13.08
C THR A 57 -8.03 4.19 11.94
N HIS A 58 -6.85 3.66 12.26
CA HIS A 58 -5.73 3.50 11.34
C HIS A 58 -5.88 2.31 10.39
N ALA A 59 -6.49 1.19 10.79
CA ALA A 59 -6.72 0.06 9.88
C ALA A 59 -7.72 0.43 8.78
N LYS A 60 -8.74 1.25 9.06
CA LYS A 60 -9.58 1.80 7.99
C LYS A 60 -8.78 2.61 6.98
N VAL A 61 -7.78 3.38 7.45
CA VAL A 61 -6.88 4.13 6.58
C VAL A 61 -5.98 3.20 5.76
N LEU A 62 -5.37 2.19 6.38
CA LEU A 62 -4.55 1.18 5.69
C LEU A 62 -5.36 0.37 4.67
N ALA A 63 -6.61 0.03 4.98
CA ALA A 63 -7.52 -0.62 4.04
C ALA A 63 -7.80 0.26 2.82
N LYS A 64 -7.96 1.58 3.01
CA LYS A 64 -8.11 2.52 1.88
C LYS A 64 -6.86 2.58 1.01
N TYR A 65 -5.66 2.57 1.60
CA TYR A 65 -4.42 2.50 0.84
C TYR A 65 -4.37 1.23 -0.02
N PHE A 66 -4.71 0.08 0.55
CA PHE A 66 -4.73 -1.18 -0.17
C PHE A 66 -5.75 -1.18 -1.32
N LEU A 67 -6.95 -0.66 -1.07
CA LEU A 67 -8.00 -0.52 -2.09
C LEU A 67 -7.56 0.44 -3.22
N ALA A 68 -6.98 1.59 -2.88
CA ALA A 68 -6.50 2.56 -3.85
C ALA A 68 -5.37 1.97 -4.72
N GLU A 69 -4.43 1.25 -4.12
CA GLU A 69 -3.38 0.52 -4.84
C GLU A 69 -3.97 -0.50 -5.81
N GLY A 70 -4.97 -1.28 -5.37
CA GLY A 70 -5.67 -2.22 -6.24
C GLY A 70 -6.34 -1.56 -7.45
N VAL A 71 -6.96 -0.38 -7.26
CA VAL A 71 -7.57 0.40 -8.35
C VAL A 71 -6.51 0.85 -9.35
N ILE A 72 -5.42 1.46 -8.88
CA ILE A 72 -4.36 1.98 -9.76
C ILE A 72 -3.63 0.85 -10.50
N SER A 73 -3.37 -0.25 -9.79
CA SER A 73 -2.78 -1.46 -10.37
C SER A 73 -3.73 -2.21 -11.32
N LYS A 74 -4.98 -1.77 -11.46
CA LYS A 74 -6.04 -2.39 -12.29
C LYS A 74 -6.30 -3.84 -11.91
N GLN A 75 -6.27 -4.11 -10.60
CA GLN A 75 -6.63 -5.40 -10.03
C GLN A 75 -8.14 -5.46 -9.77
N GLU A 76 -8.68 -6.68 -9.75
CA GLU A 76 -10.06 -6.89 -9.31
C GLU A 76 -10.08 -6.87 -7.79
N ILE A 77 -10.84 -5.94 -7.22
CA ILE A 77 -10.97 -5.81 -5.76
C ILE A 77 -12.42 -6.01 -5.36
N PHE A 78 -12.61 -6.69 -4.23
CA PHE A 78 -13.91 -6.92 -3.62
C PHE A 78 -13.93 -6.21 -2.27
N LEU A 79 -15.00 -5.45 -2.02
CA LEU A 79 -15.18 -4.78 -0.74
C LEU A 79 -16.43 -5.28 -0.03
N GLY A 80 -16.19 -5.99 1.07
CA GLY A 80 -17.21 -6.36 2.05
C GLY A 80 -17.04 -5.55 3.32
N SER A 81 -18.13 -4.98 3.83
CA SER A 81 -18.16 -4.33 5.14
C SER A 81 -19.41 -4.74 5.89
N LEU A 82 -19.27 -4.85 7.22
CA LEU A 82 -20.37 -5.11 8.14
C LEU A 82 -20.90 -3.81 8.75
N ASP A 83 -19.99 -2.89 9.10
CA ASP A 83 -20.32 -1.68 9.85
C ASP A 83 -20.53 -0.43 8.95
N ASP A 84 -19.83 -0.38 7.82
CA ASP A 84 -19.80 0.77 6.92
C ASP A 84 -20.46 0.47 5.57
N ILE A 85 -20.95 1.52 4.90
CA ILE A 85 -21.46 1.40 3.52
C ILE A 85 -20.26 1.31 2.57
N PRO A 86 -20.05 0.19 1.84
CA PRO A 86 -18.88 0.00 0.98
C PRO A 86 -18.72 1.10 -0.08
N ALA A 87 -19.83 1.55 -0.67
CA ALA A 87 -19.84 2.59 -1.69
C ALA A 87 -19.31 3.94 -1.18
N GLU A 88 -19.60 4.30 0.07
CA GLU A 88 -19.09 5.54 0.68
C GLU A 88 -17.59 5.45 0.97
N MET A 89 -17.09 4.26 1.34
CA MET A 89 -15.66 4.07 1.52
C MET A 89 -14.90 4.16 0.19
N LEU A 90 -15.45 3.58 -0.89
CA LEU A 90 -14.87 3.66 -2.23
C LEU A 90 -14.81 5.10 -2.76
N ARG A 91 -15.82 5.92 -2.48
CA ARG A 91 -15.83 7.35 -2.84
C ARG A 91 -14.74 8.16 -2.14
N ARG A 92 -14.28 7.70 -0.97
CA ARG A 92 -13.29 8.39 -0.13
C ARG A 92 -11.90 7.77 -0.23
N LEU A 93 -11.59 7.08 -1.33
CA LEU A 93 -10.25 6.56 -1.56
C LEU A 93 -9.26 7.70 -1.82
N PRO A 94 -8.04 7.60 -1.28
CA PRO A 94 -7.04 8.66 -1.40
C PRO A 94 -6.54 8.78 -2.85
N ARG A 95 -6.19 10.00 -3.25
CA ARG A 95 -5.67 10.27 -4.59
C ARG A 95 -4.21 9.78 -4.71
N PRO A 96 -3.83 9.10 -5.80
CA PRO A 96 -2.42 8.82 -6.07
C PRO A 96 -1.66 10.12 -6.36
N LEU A 97 -0.47 10.26 -5.79
CA LEU A 97 0.47 11.34 -6.10
C LEU A 97 1.04 11.13 -7.50
N THR A 98 1.28 12.23 -8.21
CA THR A 98 2.01 12.20 -9.47
C THR A 98 3.49 11.88 -9.23
N ASP A 99 4.20 11.41 -10.26
CA ASP A 99 5.63 11.09 -10.15
C ASP A 99 6.44 12.27 -9.61
N GLN A 100 6.10 13.51 -10.02
CA GLN A 100 6.73 14.74 -9.53
C GLN A 100 6.49 14.97 -8.04
N GLU A 101 5.25 14.90 -7.56
CA GLU A 101 4.93 15.08 -6.14
C GLU A 101 5.53 13.93 -5.29
N SER A 102 5.63 12.72 -5.86
CA SER A 102 6.27 11.59 -5.18
C SER A 102 7.79 11.76 -5.03
N MET A 103 8.43 12.41 -6.02
CA MET A 103 9.84 12.77 -5.97
C MET A 103 10.07 13.87 -4.94
N GLU A 104 9.26 14.92 -4.94
CA GLU A 104 9.33 16.00 -3.94
C GLU A 104 9.15 15.46 -2.50
N GLN A 105 8.21 14.55 -2.26
CA GLN A 105 8.07 13.90 -0.96
C GLN A 105 9.28 13.04 -0.58
N SER A 106 9.87 12.34 -1.55
CA SER A 106 11.07 11.55 -1.34
C SER A 106 12.29 12.45 -1.09
N GLU A 107 12.35 13.62 -1.73
CA GLU A 107 13.40 14.63 -1.54
C GLU A 107 13.27 15.35 -0.19
N VAL A 108 12.07 15.71 0.26
CA VAL A 108 11.86 16.26 1.61
C VAL A 108 12.24 15.24 2.69
N GLN A 109 11.98 13.95 2.45
CA GLN A 109 12.43 12.87 3.33
C GLN A 109 13.95 12.68 3.25
N ALA A 110 14.54 12.74 2.05
CA ALA A 110 15.99 12.63 1.84
C ALA A 110 16.76 13.87 2.35
N LEU A 111 16.15 15.04 2.40
CA LEU A 111 16.71 16.24 3.05
C LEU A 111 16.69 16.13 4.58
N GLY A 112 15.90 15.20 5.14
CA GLY A 112 16.04 14.71 6.51
C GLY A 112 17.08 13.59 6.67
N ASP A 113 17.51 12.98 5.56
CA ASP A 113 18.36 11.77 5.50
C ASP A 113 19.81 12.08 4.98
N GLY A 114 20.02 13.23 4.35
CA GLY A 114 21.28 13.66 3.75
C GLY A 114 21.80 14.93 4.42
N GLY A 115 22.60 14.77 5.47
CA GLY A 115 23.24 15.88 6.17
C GLY A 115 24.25 16.63 5.29
N ALA A 116 24.02 17.94 5.11
CA ALA A 116 24.97 19.04 4.95
C ALA A 116 24.19 20.12 4.17
N GLU A 117 23.66 21.17 4.76
CA GLU A 117 24.50 22.24 5.30
C GLU A 117 23.74 23.23 6.22
N ASN A 118 22.48 22.96 6.61
CA ASN A 118 21.71 23.90 7.45
C ASN A 118 20.61 23.32 8.39
N GLY A 119 20.64 22.03 8.76
CA GLY A 119 19.39 21.33 9.08
C GLY A 119 18.85 21.19 10.52
N LEU A 120 19.64 21.19 11.60
CA LEU A 120 19.09 20.88 12.95
C LEU A 120 19.75 21.68 14.09
N ARG A 121 19.59 23.01 14.12
CA ARG A 121 20.18 23.86 15.18
C ARG A 121 19.65 23.54 16.59
N ILE A 122 18.42 23.02 16.71
CA ILE A 122 17.77 22.74 18.01
C ILE A 122 17.84 21.25 18.37
N ALA A 123 17.99 20.37 17.37
CA ALA A 123 17.99 18.92 17.51
C ALA A 123 19.38 18.32 17.18
N TRP A 124 20.44 19.04 17.54
CA TRP A 124 21.84 18.67 17.28
C TRP A 124 22.22 17.29 17.84
N ARG A 125 21.59 16.85 18.94
CA ARG A 125 21.83 15.53 19.53
C ARG A 125 21.44 14.37 18.61
N TYR A 126 20.61 14.64 17.60
CA TYR A 126 20.18 13.61 16.65
C TYR A 126 21.04 13.56 15.39
N ASN A 127 22.03 14.47 15.26
CA ASN A 127 22.91 14.54 14.10
C ASN A 127 23.83 13.31 13.95
N ASP A 128 24.10 12.62 15.06
CA ASP A 128 24.98 11.44 15.11
C ASP A 128 24.20 10.12 15.10
N LEU A 129 22.87 10.14 14.94
CA LEU A 129 22.14 8.88 14.81
C LEU A 129 22.42 8.24 13.45
N PRO A 130 22.64 6.92 13.42
CA PRO A 130 22.74 6.20 12.16
C PRO A 130 21.43 6.39 11.39
N LEU A 131 21.57 6.89 10.16
CA LEU A 131 20.49 7.02 9.20
C LEU A 131 19.86 5.63 9.01
N VAL A 132 18.55 5.52 9.22
CA VAL A 132 17.85 4.26 9.02
C VAL A 132 17.78 4.04 7.52
N ASN A 133 18.68 3.20 7.00
CA ASN A 133 18.77 2.84 5.59
C ASN A 133 17.40 2.43 5.04
N SER A 134 16.71 3.40 4.43
CA SER A 134 15.53 3.17 3.60
C SER A 134 15.93 2.67 2.20
N GLU A 135 17.23 2.42 1.99
CA GLU A 135 17.87 2.09 0.72
C GLU A 135 17.44 0.74 0.11
N HIS A 136 16.67 -0.07 0.83
CA HIS A 136 16.20 -1.38 0.34
C HIS A 136 14.86 -1.30 -0.41
N ALA A 137 14.74 -0.43 -1.41
CA ALA A 137 13.64 -0.48 -2.37
C ALA A 137 14.17 -0.41 -3.81
N THR A 138 14.85 -1.47 -4.26
CA THR A 138 15.42 -1.59 -5.61
C THR A 138 14.37 -1.63 -6.75
N ALA A 139 13.08 -1.44 -6.44
CA ALA A 139 12.05 -0.94 -7.34
C ALA A 139 10.84 -0.48 -6.50
N LYS A 140 10.22 0.67 -6.77
CA LYS A 140 8.91 0.99 -6.16
C LYS A 140 7.85 0.09 -6.80
N ILE A 141 7.20 -0.80 -6.03
CA ILE A 141 5.99 -1.53 -6.49
C ILE A 141 4.75 -0.65 -6.29
N GLY A 142 4.73 0.09 -5.18
CA GLY A 142 3.57 0.85 -4.72
C GLY A 142 3.59 2.32 -5.09
N HIS A 143 2.40 2.88 -5.14
CA HIS A 143 2.17 4.30 -5.36
C HIS A 143 2.15 5.04 -4.01
N HIS A 144 2.41 6.35 -4.07
CA HIS A 144 2.21 7.22 -2.90
C HIS A 144 0.82 7.81 -3.01
N PHE A 145 0.10 7.93 -1.90
CA PHE A 145 -1.23 8.53 -1.91
C PHE A 145 -1.35 9.70 -0.93
N ASN A 146 -2.09 10.71 -1.35
CA ASN A 146 -2.46 11.85 -0.52
C ASN A 146 -3.83 11.59 0.12
N LEU A 147 -3.88 11.54 1.46
CA LEU A 147 -5.10 11.33 2.23
C LEU A 147 -6.04 12.55 2.26
N MET A 148 -5.50 13.73 1.97
CA MET A 148 -6.27 14.98 2.01
C MET A 148 -7.12 15.16 0.75
N GLU A 149 -6.80 14.43 -0.32
CA GLU A 149 -7.48 14.49 -1.60
C GLU A 149 -8.12 13.15 -1.94
N GLN A 150 -9.24 13.22 -2.66
CA GLN A 150 -9.99 12.04 -3.09
C GLN A 150 -9.68 11.70 -4.54
N MET A 151 -9.67 10.41 -4.84
CA MET A 151 -9.47 9.91 -6.19
C MET A 151 -10.66 10.25 -7.10
N ASP A 152 -10.38 10.52 -8.38
CA ASP A 152 -11.42 10.88 -9.34
C ASP A 152 -12.42 9.73 -9.56
N SER A 153 -13.70 10.09 -9.64
CA SER A 153 -14.82 9.18 -9.84
C SER A 153 -14.71 8.37 -11.14
N MET A 154 -14.04 8.92 -12.16
CA MET A 154 -13.82 8.21 -13.42
C MET A 154 -12.84 7.03 -13.25
N MET A 155 -11.80 7.15 -12.42
CA MET A 155 -10.89 6.04 -12.12
C MET A 155 -11.58 4.93 -11.32
N LEU A 156 -12.46 5.31 -10.38
CA LEU A 156 -13.29 4.37 -9.63
C LEU A 156 -14.28 3.62 -10.52
N TYR A 157 -14.84 4.27 -11.54
CA TYR A 157 -15.78 3.64 -12.47
C TYR A 157 -15.09 2.68 -13.46
N MET A 158 -13.85 2.97 -13.85
CA MET A 158 -13.09 2.10 -14.76
C MET A 158 -12.63 0.79 -14.11
N SER A 159 -12.55 0.76 -12.78
CA SER A 159 -12.30 -0.46 -12.02
C SER A 159 -13.62 -1.20 -11.82
N ARG A 160 -13.70 -2.49 -12.18
CA ARG A 160 -14.91 -3.29 -11.93
C ARG A 160 -14.93 -3.66 -10.44
N LEU A 161 -15.62 -2.85 -9.64
CA LEU A 161 -15.69 -2.96 -8.19
C LEU A 161 -17.01 -3.61 -7.74
N PRO A 162 -17.10 -4.94 -7.59
CA PRO A 162 -18.23 -5.55 -6.89
C PRO A 162 -18.19 -5.12 -5.41
N CYS A 163 -19.25 -4.46 -4.97
CA CYS A 163 -19.46 -4.11 -3.57
C CYS A 163 -20.58 -4.98 -2.97
N GLY A 164 -20.39 -5.45 -1.74
CA GLY A 164 -21.39 -6.23 -1.01
C GLY A 164 -21.45 -5.80 0.44
N THR A 165 -22.64 -5.48 0.94
CA THR A 165 -22.87 -5.33 2.38
C THR A 165 -23.15 -6.70 2.95
N ILE A 166 -22.34 -7.15 3.91
CA ILE A 166 -22.59 -8.41 4.59
C ILE A 166 -23.68 -8.13 5.62
N ALA A 167 -24.91 -8.56 5.34
CA ALA A 167 -26.00 -8.43 6.30
C ALA A 167 -25.68 -9.30 7.53
N PRO A 168 -25.89 -8.80 8.76
CA PRO A 168 -25.75 -9.63 9.95
C PRO A 168 -26.74 -10.79 9.84
N ALA A 169 -26.24 -12.01 9.99
CA ALA A 169 -27.10 -13.19 10.06
C ALA A 169 -28.13 -12.95 11.17
N SER A 170 -29.41 -12.92 10.81
CA SER A 170 -30.52 -12.80 11.74
C SER A 170 -30.53 -14.06 12.62
N GLY A 171 -29.78 -14.01 13.72
CA GLY A 171 -29.83 -15.01 14.76
C GLY A 171 -31.21 -14.96 15.40
N HIS A 172 -32.09 -15.87 14.96
CA HIS A 172 -33.24 -16.29 15.76
C HIS A 172 -32.71 -16.82 17.08
N ARG A 173 -32.77 -15.97 18.11
CA ARG A 173 -32.75 -16.42 19.50
C ARG A 173 -34.11 -17.07 19.77
N HIS A 174 -34.12 -18.38 19.94
CA HIS A 174 -35.16 -19.08 20.67
C HIS A 174 -35.03 -18.81 22.17
#